data_AF-A0A6P2R8L3-F1
#
_entry.id   AF-A0A6P2R8L3-F1
#
_cell.length_a   1.000
_cell.length_b   1.000
_cell.length_c   1.000
_cell.angle_alpha   90.00
_cell.angle_beta   90.00
_cell.angle_gamma   90.00
#
_symmetry.space_group_name_H-M   'P 1'
#
loop_
_entity.id
_entity.type
_entity.pdbx_description
1 polymer ?
#
loop_
_entity_poly.entity_id
_entity_poly.type
_entity_poly.pdbx_seq_one_letter_code
_entity_poly.pdbx_strand_id
1 'polypeptide(L)'
;MKPKTKDILLASAAVAASIGASANAMASDVISLKFSDGRPDIVGVEKVNVALKDIGVHVVTIDAPKSAHSILAASYERALSEREKQDLIHEFKLTTPELLEQVRLAGRTPAVTGGGVMTEETGTGPYPKVYDMKALDNATHKAVLEKYGRMHVNSADDGTDIDEVMTVVSGGPFRWAFTLKDGSIARFQVEKVNLGEKAVRVSYHGLGMHAGIMDARQGLIVAYGHGPKAFTMRYQADVPHANLLGTNPWVDFSRDMPIVLDKVQ
;
A
#
# COMPACT_ATOMS: atom_id res chain seq x y z
N MET A 1 36.93 44.67 -51.63
CA MET A 1 37.52 43.48 -52.28
C MET A 1 36.63 42.28 -52.00
N LYS A 2 36.08 41.66 -53.05
CA LYS A 2 35.59 40.28 -53.02
C LYS A 2 36.79 39.34 -53.18
N PRO A 3 36.66 38.07 -52.74
CA PRO A 3 36.49 37.05 -53.77
C PRO A 3 35.27 36.15 -53.54
N LYS A 4 34.68 35.73 -54.66
CA LYS A 4 33.68 34.66 -54.82
C LYS A 4 34.42 33.40 -55.29
N THR A 5 34.00 32.22 -54.81
CA THR A 5 33.78 30.92 -55.53
C THR A 5 33.70 29.78 -54.51
N LYS A 6 32.99 28.66 -54.67
CA LYS A 6 31.79 28.22 -55.40
C LYS A 6 31.55 26.79 -54.87
N ASP A 7 30.31 26.49 -54.51
CA ASP A 7 29.57 25.21 -54.53
C ASP A 7 30.30 23.86 -54.56
N ILE A 8 30.01 22.99 -53.59
CA ILE A 8 29.64 21.57 -53.84
C ILE A 8 28.48 21.19 -52.91
N LEU A 9 27.33 20.88 -53.52
CA LEU A 9 26.23 20.13 -52.91
C LEU A 9 26.66 18.67 -52.69
N LEU A 10 26.33 18.11 -51.52
CA LEU A 10 26.03 16.69 -51.39
C LEU A 10 24.80 16.53 -50.50
N ALA A 11 23.72 16.07 -51.15
CA ALA A 11 22.49 15.70 -50.51
C ALA A 11 22.70 14.45 -49.64
N SER A 12 22.08 14.43 -48.47
CA SER A 12 21.76 13.21 -47.75
C SER A 12 20.42 13.43 -47.05
N ALA A 13 19.37 12.95 -47.70
CA ALA A 13 18.07 12.75 -47.08
C ALA A 13 18.15 11.49 -46.22
N ALA A 14 17.81 11.57 -44.93
CA ALA A 14 17.29 10.41 -44.20
C ALA A 14 16.64 10.81 -42.86
N VAL A 15 15.35 10.49 -42.76
CA VAL A 15 14.58 10.07 -41.57
C VAL A 15 14.25 11.14 -40.52
N ALA A 16 13.05 11.70 -40.68
CA ALA A 16 12.18 11.96 -39.54
C ALA A 16 11.75 10.63 -38.90
N ALA A 17 12.08 10.42 -37.62
CA ALA A 17 11.32 9.58 -36.68
C ALA A 17 11.98 9.60 -35.29
N SER A 18 11.38 10.35 -34.36
CA SER A 18 11.02 9.80 -33.04
C SER A 18 10.02 10.73 -32.36
N ILE A 19 8.76 10.62 -32.80
CA ILE A 19 7.62 10.77 -31.91
C ILE A 19 7.71 9.60 -30.94
N GLY A 20 7.66 9.85 -29.63
CA GLY A 20 7.58 8.76 -28.67
C GLY A 20 8.04 9.03 -27.24
N ALA A 21 8.02 10.27 -26.74
CA ALA A 21 7.99 10.48 -25.29
C ALA A 21 6.53 10.48 -24.82
N SER A 22 5.83 9.37 -25.07
CA SER A 22 4.45 9.16 -24.61
C SER A 22 4.38 7.86 -23.82
N ALA A 23 3.86 7.98 -22.60
CA ALA A 23 3.18 6.94 -21.82
C ALA A 23 3.98 5.92 -20.98
N ASN A 24 5.28 6.11 -20.71
CA ASN A 24 6.01 5.20 -19.80
C ASN A 24 6.39 5.77 -18.42
N ALA A 25 6.01 7.01 -18.10
CA ALA A 25 6.25 7.60 -16.78
C ALA A 25 5.13 7.31 -15.74
N MET A 26 4.22 6.37 -15.99
CA MET A 26 2.91 6.34 -15.29
C MET A 26 2.71 5.17 -14.31
N ALA A 27 3.72 4.33 -14.04
CA ALA A 27 3.60 3.23 -13.07
C ALA A 27 4.88 2.90 -12.28
N SER A 28 6.06 3.30 -12.75
CA SER A 28 7.33 2.93 -12.11
C SER A 28 7.63 3.70 -10.82
N ASP A 29 7.00 4.85 -10.59
CA ASP A 29 7.43 5.81 -9.56
C ASP A 29 6.42 5.97 -8.41
N VAL A 30 5.30 5.22 -8.43
CA VAL A 30 4.23 5.36 -7.44
C VAL A 30 4.51 4.53 -6.18
N ILE A 31 5.47 3.61 -6.21
CA ILE A 31 5.79 2.78 -5.04
C ILE A 31 7.28 2.73 -4.74
N SER A 32 7.60 2.69 -3.45
CA SER A 32 8.99 2.58 -2.98
C SER A 32 9.13 1.76 -1.70
N LEU A 33 10.37 1.32 -1.45
CA LEU A 33 10.82 0.76 -0.18
C LEU A 33 12.01 1.57 0.33
N LYS A 34 11.96 1.89 1.62
CA LYS A 34 13.14 2.31 2.41
C LYS A 34 13.45 1.25 3.46
N PHE A 35 14.70 1.18 3.92
CA PHE A 35 15.13 0.14 4.86
C PHE A 35 15.77 0.74 6.11
N SER A 36 15.45 0.16 7.27
CA SER A 36 15.90 0.66 8.56
C SER A 36 17.39 0.43 8.82
N ASP A 37 18.06 -0.36 7.98
CA ASP A 37 19.50 -0.63 8.07
C ASP A 37 20.33 0.25 7.14
N GLY A 38 19.68 1.19 6.43
CA GLY A 38 20.34 2.16 5.56
C GLY A 38 20.74 1.64 4.18
N ARG A 39 20.36 0.42 3.79
CA ARG A 39 20.56 -0.03 2.40
C ARG A 39 19.77 0.84 1.41
N PRO A 40 20.16 0.92 0.12
CA PRO A 40 19.55 1.81 -0.84
C PRO A 40 18.04 1.57 -1.03
N ASP A 41 17.32 2.67 -1.26
CA ASP A 41 15.89 2.64 -1.57
C ASP A 41 15.62 1.86 -2.86
N ILE A 42 14.47 1.18 -2.89
CA ILE A 42 13.96 0.48 -4.07
C ILE A 42 12.72 1.21 -4.58
N VAL A 43 12.60 1.37 -5.89
CA VAL A 43 11.45 2.01 -6.54
C VAL A 43 10.92 1.09 -7.63
N GLY A 44 9.58 1.01 -7.72
CA GLY A 44 8.85 0.28 -8.75
C GLY A 44 8.38 -1.13 -8.35
N VAL A 45 7.22 -1.50 -8.89
CA VAL A 45 6.46 -2.74 -8.58
C VAL A 45 7.30 -4.00 -8.61
N GLU A 46 8.02 -4.24 -9.70
CA GLU A 46 8.78 -5.48 -9.88
C GLU A 46 9.88 -5.64 -8.83
N LYS A 47 10.67 -4.59 -8.59
CA LYS A 47 11.77 -4.62 -7.63
C LYS A 47 11.27 -4.71 -6.19
N VAL A 48 10.19 -4.00 -5.86
CA VAL A 48 9.52 -4.10 -4.57
C VAL A 48 9.03 -5.53 -4.32
N ASN A 49 8.36 -6.14 -5.29
CA ASN A 49 7.90 -7.53 -5.17
C ASN A 49 9.06 -8.52 -5.00
N VAL A 50 10.19 -8.32 -5.70
CA VAL A 50 11.39 -9.14 -5.48
C VAL A 50 11.90 -9.02 -4.04
N ALA A 51 11.96 -7.80 -3.50
CA ALA A 51 12.47 -7.54 -2.15
C ALA A 51 11.56 -8.09 -1.04
N LEU A 52 10.25 -8.11 -1.26
CA LEU A 52 9.27 -8.54 -0.24
C LEU A 52 8.76 -9.97 -0.41
N LYS A 53 9.11 -10.66 -1.51
CA LYS A 53 8.68 -12.03 -1.81
C LYS A 53 8.87 -12.98 -0.63
N ASP A 54 10.01 -12.85 0.03
CA ASP A 54 10.46 -13.75 1.08
C ASP A 54 9.64 -13.66 2.37
N ILE A 55 8.91 -12.57 2.57
CA ILE A 55 7.97 -12.37 3.68
C ILE A 55 6.52 -12.45 3.22
N GLY A 56 6.27 -12.92 1.99
CA GLY A 56 4.93 -13.15 1.49
C GLY A 56 4.09 -11.88 1.32
N VAL A 57 4.72 -10.76 0.97
CA VAL A 57 4.01 -9.53 0.59
C VAL A 57 4.06 -9.37 -0.93
N HIS A 58 2.94 -8.98 -1.52
CA HIS A 58 2.83 -8.76 -2.96
C HIS A 58 2.06 -7.48 -3.28
N VAL A 59 2.53 -6.77 -4.30
CA VAL A 59 1.98 -5.49 -4.75
C VAL A 59 1.63 -5.58 -6.24
N VAL A 60 0.44 -5.10 -6.60
CA VAL A 60 0.01 -4.93 -7.99
C VAL A 60 -0.63 -3.57 -8.19
N THR A 61 -0.60 -3.07 -9.41
CA THR A 61 -1.39 -1.92 -9.84
C THR A 61 -2.63 -2.37 -10.60
N ILE A 62 -3.78 -1.79 -10.31
CA ILE A 62 -5.06 -2.09 -10.99
C ILE A 62 -5.68 -0.81 -11.53
N ASP A 63 -6.48 -0.92 -12.59
CA ASP A 63 -7.27 0.21 -13.06
C ASP A 63 -8.40 0.50 -12.06
N ALA A 64 -8.56 1.77 -11.69
CA ALA A 64 -9.72 2.20 -10.94
C ALA A 64 -10.98 2.11 -11.84
N PRO A 65 -12.08 1.49 -11.38
CA PRO A 65 -13.33 1.47 -12.14
C PRO A 65 -13.80 2.89 -12.46
N LYS A 66 -14.18 3.14 -13.71
CA LYS A 66 -14.66 4.47 -14.15
C LYS A 66 -15.89 4.93 -13.36
N SER A 67 -16.73 3.97 -12.94
CA SER A 67 -17.90 4.17 -12.08
C SER A 67 -17.55 4.74 -10.71
N ALA A 68 -16.35 4.47 -10.18
CA ALA A 68 -15.90 5.02 -8.90
C ALA A 68 -15.39 6.47 -9.01
N HIS A 69 -15.15 7.02 -10.21
CA HIS A 69 -14.49 8.32 -10.38
C HIS A 69 -15.16 9.47 -9.62
N SER A 70 -16.49 9.50 -9.57
CA SER A 70 -17.24 10.56 -8.86
C SER A 70 -17.00 10.51 -7.35
N ILE A 71 -16.99 9.30 -6.77
CA ILE A 71 -16.69 9.05 -5.35
C ILE A 71 -15.24 9.42 -5.06
N LEU A 72 -14.31 8.97 -5.90
CA LEU A 72 -12.88 9.27 -5.75
C LEU A 72 -12.61 10.79 -5.84
N ALA A 73 -13.28 11.50 -6.75
CA ALA A 73 -13.18 12.96 -6.84
C ALA A 73 -13.71 13.65 -5.57
N ALA A 74 -14.87 13.22 -5.05
CA ALA A 74 -15.42 13.77 -3.81
C ALA A 74 -14.49 13.60 -2.60
N SER A 75 -13.73 12.49 -2.55
CA SER A 75 -12.80 12.18 -1.46
C SER A 75 -11.62 13.14 -1.29
N TYR A 76 -11.35 13.99 -2.29
CA TYR A 76 -10.33 15.04 -2.18
C TYR A 76 -10.81 16.20 -1.31
N GLU A 77 -12.09 16.49 -1.38
CA GLU A 77 -12.69 17.67 -0.76
C GLU A 77 -13.21 17.34 0.64
N ARG A 78 -13.92 16.23 0.79
CA ARG A 78 -14.65 15.87 2.01
C ARG A 78 -14.57 14.37 2.33
N ALA A 79 -15.00 14.04 3.55
CA ALA A 79 -15.29 12.66 3.92
C ALA A 79 -16.43 12.09 3.04
N LEU A 80 -16.36 10.80 2.79
CA LEU A 80 -17.40 10.02 2.13
C LEU A 80 -18.55 9.73 3.09
N SER A 81 -19.76 9.77 2.55
CA SER A 81 -20.95 9.23 3.21
C SER A 81 -20.90 7.70 3.28
N GLU A 82 -21.69 7.10 4.17
CA GLU A 82 -21.75 5.63 4.29
C GLU A 82 -22.20 4.96 2.97
N ARG A 83 -23.12 5.57 2.24
CA ARG A 83 -23.53 5.06 0.92
C ARG A 83 -22.36 5.05 -0.07
N GLU A 84 -21.60 6.15 -0.15
CA GLU A 84 -20.42 6.23 -1.01
C GLU A 84 -19.34 5.21 -0.63
N LYS A 85 -19.16 4.91 0.66
CA LYS A 85 -18.26 3.84 1.11
C LYS A 85 -18.72 2.46 0.65
N GLN A 86 -20.02 2.17 0.73
CA GLN A 86 -20.59 0.91 0.25
C GLN A 86 -20.47 0.77 -1.28
N ASP A 87 -20.76 1.85 -2.00
CA ASP A 87 -20.58 1.90 -3.45
C ASP A 87 -19.10 1.69 -3.82
N LEU A 88 -18.16 2.31 -3.10
CA LEU A 88 -16.73 2.10 -3.33
C LEU A 88 -16.28 0.65 -3.06
N ILE A 89 -16.78 0.01 -2.01
CA ILE A 89 -16.54 -1.42 -1.75
C ILE A 89 -17.10 -2.28 -2.89
N HIS A 90 -18.27 -1.92 -3.43
CA HIS A 90 -18.87 -2.63 -4.57
C HIS A 90 -18.00 -2.52 -5.83
N GLU A 91 -17.50 -1.32 -6.14
CA GLU A 91 -16.66 -1.06 -7.31
C GLU A 91 -15.32 -1.81 -7.24
N PHE A 92 -14.71 -1.89 -6.05
CA PHE A 92 -13.44 -2.57 -5.83
C PHE A 92 -13.60 -3.99 -5.29
N LYS A 93 -14.78 -4.60 -5.47
CA LYS A 93 -15.13 -5.89 -4.90
C LYS A 93 -14.12 -6.98 -5.25
N LEU A 94 -13.73 -7.76 -4.24
CA LEU A 94 -13.01 -9.01 -4.42
C LEU A 94 -13.88 -10.18 -3.98
N THR A 95 -13.98 -11.17 -4.85
CA THR A 95 -14.54 -12.49 -4.56
C THR A 95 -13.52 -13.35 -3.83
N THR A 96 -13.97 -14.43 -3.18
CA THR A 96 -13.06 -15.38 -2.50
C THR A 96 -11.97 -15.91 -3.44
N PRO A 97 -12.25 -16.35 -4.69
CA PRO A 97 -11.19 -16.75 -5.62
C PRO A 97 -10.17 -15.64 -5.92
N GLU A 98 -10.59 -14.38 -6.04
CA GLU A 98 -9.69 -13.26 -6.29
C GLU A 98 -8.82 -12.91 -5.08
N LEU A 99 -9.35 -13.06 -3.86
CA LEU A 99 -8.58 -12.94 -2.62
C LEU A 99 -7.53 -14.05 -2.51
N LEU A 100 -7.93 -15.30 -2.77
CA LEU A 100 -7.01 -16.44 -2.81
C LEU A 100 -5.93 -16.28 -3.89
N GLU A 101 -6.25 -15.64 -5.00
CA GLU A 101 -5.26 -15.30 -6.02
C GLU A 101 -4.23 -14.28 -5.49
N GLN A 102 -4.63 -13.28 -4.69
CA GLN A 102 -3.67 -12.37 -4.05
C GLN A 102 -2.75 -13.07 -3.06
N VAL A 103 -3.24 -14.10 -2.36
CA VAL A 103 -2.43 -14.96 -1.48
C VAL A 103 -1.42 -15.75 -2.33
N ARG A 104 -1.88 -16.37 -3.43
CA ARG A 104 -1.03 -17.15 -4.33
C ARG A 104 0.06 -16.31 -4.99
N LEU A 105 -0.27 -15.11 -5.46
CA LEU A 105 0.69 -14.16 -6.06
C LEU A 105 1.77 -13.74 -5.07
N ALA A 106 1.43 -13.69 -3.78
CA ALA A 106 2.39 -13.47 -2.70
C ALA A 106 3.24 -14.70 -2.34
N GLY A 107 3.04 -15.83 -3.01
CA GLY A 107 3.78 -17.06 -2.73
C GLY A 107 3.38 -17.72 -1.39
N ARG A 108 2.22 -17.35 -0.84
CA ARG A 108 1.70 -17.86 0.42
C ARG A 108 0.66 -18.95 0.19
N THR A 109 0.37 -19.70 1.24
CA THR A 109 -0.87 -20.48 1.37
C THR A 109 -1.87 -19.67 2.19
N PRO A 110 -3.19 -19.80 1.93
CA PRO A 110 -4.20 -19.10 2.72
C PRO A 110 -4.12 -19.47 4.19
N ALA A 111 -4.36 -18.50 5.07
CA ALA A 111 -4.37 -18.69 6.52
C ALA A 111 -5.36 -19.78 6.98
N VAL A 112 -6.50 -19.85 6.30
CA VAL A 112 -7.53 -20.88 6.49
C VAL A 112 -7.80 -21.56 5.15
N THR A 113 -7.87 -22.89 5.13
CA THR A 113 -8.20 -23.67 3.92
C THR A 113 -9.46 -23.13 3.25
N GLY A 114 -9.37 -22.82 1.95
CA GLY A 114 -10.47 -22.22 1.18
C GLY A 114 -10.69 -20.72 1.43
N GLY A 115 -9.82 -20.06 2.19
CA GLY A 115 -9.86 -18.62 2.47
C GLY A 115 -10.68 -18.23 3.70
N GLY A 116 -11.40 -19.18 4.32
CA GLY A 116 -12.23 -18.90 5.49
C GLY A 116 -13.39 -17.94 5.18
N VAL A 117 -13.66 -17.02 6.12
CA VAL A 117 -14.70 -16.00 5.98
C VAL A 117 -14.09 -14.60 5.88
N MET A 118 -14.87 -13.60 5.47
CA MET A 118 -14.47 -12.21 5.70
C MET A 118 -14.39 -11.99 7.21
N THR A 119 -13.20 -11.70 7.70
CA THR A 119 -12.92 -11.66 9.14
C THR A 119 -13.29 -10.30 9.73
N GLU A 120 -13.25 -10.21 11.05
CA GLU A 120 -13.37 -8.95 11.78
C GLU A 120 -12.21 -8.76 12.76
N GLU A 121 -11.77 -7.52 12.90
CA GLU A 121 -10.98 -7.15 14.07
C GLU A 121 -11.94 -7.07 15.27
N THR A 122 -11.66 -7.82 16.33
CA THR A 122 -12.51 -7.85 17.52
C THR A 122 -12.83 -6.44 18.02
N GLY A 123 -14.13 -6.10 18.08
CA GLY A 123 -14.62 -4.80 18.54
C GLY A 123 -14.63 -3.68 17.50
N THR A 124 -14.13 -3.90 16.27
CA THR A 124 -14.06 -2.87 15.20
C THR A 124 -14.92 -3.25 13.97
N GLY A 125 -15.57 -4.42 14.00
CA GLY A 125 -16.50 -4.89 12.95
C GLY A 125 -15.81 -5.54 11.74
N PRO A 126 -16.61 -6.10 10.82
CA PRO A 126 -16.12 -6.98 9.76
C PRO A 126 -15.51 -6.24 8.59
N TYR A 127 -14.68 -6.96 7.86
CA TYR A 127 -14.28 -6.62 6.50
C TYR A 127 -15.40 -6.95 5.48
N PRO A 128 -15.41 -6.28 4.31
CA PRO A 128 -14.51 -5.21 3.87
C PRO A 128 -14.76 -3.85 4.52
N LYS A 129 -13.75 -2.97 4.51
CA LYS A 129 -13.78 -1.61 5.09
C LYS A 129 -13.27 -0.56 4.12
N VAL A 130 -13.69 0.69 4.32
CA VAL A 130 -13.06 1.87 3.68
C VAL A 130 -12.38 2.69 4.77
N TYR A 131 -11.07 2.85 4.66
CA TYR A 131 -10.34 3.84 5.45
C TYR A 131 -10.38 5.16 4.70
N ASP A 132 -11.12 6.12 5.26
CA ASP A 132 -11.24 7.47 4.73
C ASP A 132 -10.55 8.47 5.66
N MET A 133 -9.40 8.98 5.22
CA MET A 133 -8.58 9.86 6.04
C MET A 133 -9.24 11.23 6.28
N LYS A 134 -10.16 11.67 5.42
CA LYS A 134 -10.93 12.91 5.62
C LYS A 134 -12.02 12.76 6.67
N ALA A 135 -12.43 11.52 6.99
CA ALA A 135 -13.41 11.25 8.04
C ALA A 135 -12.82 11.29 9.45
N LEU A 136 -11.49 11.26 9.57
CA LEU A 136 -10.82 11.27 10.88
C LEU A 136 -10.61 12.70 11.37
N ASP A 137 -11.14 13.01 12.55
CA ASP A 137 -10.70 14.17 13.29
C ASP A 137 -9.26 13.97 13.84
N ASN A 138 -8.66 15.02 14.39
CA ASN A 138 -7.25 14.95 14.84
C ASN A 138 -7.05 13.91 15.96
N ALA A 139 -7.99 13.78 16.88
CA ALA A 139 -7.87 12.83 18.00
C ALA A 139 -7.98 11.38 17.52
N THR A 140 -8.93 11.10 16.63
CA THR A 140 -9.13 9.79 16.02
C THR A 140 -7.94 9.44 15.12
N HIS A 141 -7.45 10.38 14.31
CA HIS A 141 -6.28 10.17 13.47
C HIS A 141 -5.04 9.85 14.32
N LYS A 142 -4.81 10.59 15.41
CA LYS A 142 -3.75 10.28 16.37
C LYS A 142 -3.89 8.86 16.91
N ALA A 143 -5.07 8.49 17.41
CA ALA A 143 -5.32 7.16 17.98
C ALA A 143 -5.12 6.03 16.96
N VAL A 144 -5.58 6.23 15.71
CA VAL A 144 -5.36 5.31 14.58
C VAL A 144 -3.86 5.15 14.32
N LEU A 145 -3.09 6.25 14.34
CA LEU A 145 -1.65 6.21 14.08
C LEU A 145 -0.87 5.55 15.22
N GLU A 146 -1.24 5.81 16.48
CA GLU A 146 -0.66 5.17 17.65
C GLU A 146 -0.96 3.66 17.72
N LYS A 147 -2.15 3.27 17.24
CA LYS A 147 -2.61 1.89 17.14
C LYS A 147 -1.92 1.16 15.99
N TYR A 148 -2.27 1.49 14.75
CA TYR A 148 -1.83 0.74 13.58
C TYR A 148 -0.39 1.05 13.15
N GLY A 149 0.15 2.20 13.56
CA GLY A 149 1.52 2.59 13.21
C GLY A 149 2.61 1.85 13.96
N ARG A 150 2.28 1.12 15.03
CA ARG A 150 3.23 0.25 15.75
C ARG A 150 3.27 -1.13 15.12
N MET A 151 4.44 -1.76 15.09
CA MET A 151 4.61 -3.13 14.62
C MET A 151 3.73 -4.08 15.44
N HIS A 152 2.90 -4.84 14.77
CA HIS A 152 1.97 -5.80 15.35
C HIS A 152 1.87 -7.03 14.46
N VAL A 153 1.20 -8.04 14.99
CA VAL A 153 0.69 -9.17 14.21
C VAL A 153 -0.81 -9.30 14.44
N ASN A 154 -1.51 -9.84 13.45
CA ASN A 154 -2.95 -10.10 13.50
C ASN A 154 -3.18 -11.61 13.52
N SER A 155 -3.85 -12.10 14.56
CA SER A 155 -4.18 -13.53 14.66
C SER A 155 -5.46 -13.75 15.46
N ALA A 156 -6.13 -14.88 15.22
CA ALA A 156 -7.14 -15.39 16.14
C ALA A 156 -6.52 -15.80 17.48
N ASP A 157 -7.36 -16.09 18.47
CA ASP A 157 -6.94 -16.50 19.82
C ASP A 157 -6.27 -17.87 19.86
N ASP A 158 -6.59 -18.73 18.90
CA ASP A 158 -5.92 -20.02 18.71
C ASP A 158 -4.60 -19.92 17.93
N GLY A 159 -4.17 -18.69 17.59
CA GLY A 159 -2.97 -18.43 16.81
C GLY A 159 -3.15 -18.54 15.30
N THR A 160 -4.37 -18.81 14.80
CA THR A 160 -4.64 -18.82 13.35
C THR A 160 -4.34 -17.46 12.75
N ASP A 161 -3.64 -17.46 11.62
CA ASP A 161 -3.29 -16.27 10.84
C ASP A 161 -4.52 -15.61 10.19
N ILE A 162 -4.34 -14.46 9.58
CA ILE A 162 -5.30 -13.83 8.65
C ILE A 162 -4.61 -13.44 7.35
N ASP A 163 -5.39 -13.30 6.28
CA ASP A 163 -4.95 -12.77 5.00
C ASP A 163 -5.54 -11.37 4.80
N GLU A 164 -4.70 -10.39 4.47
CA GLU A 164 -5.12 -9.00 4.27
C GLU A 164 -4.80 -8.51 2.86
N VAL A 165 -5.73 -7.77 2.27
CA VAL A 165 -5.59 -7.13 0.97
C VAL A 165 -6.07 -5.68 1.07
N MET A 166 -5.12 -4.75 0.93
CA MET A 166 -5.37 -3.31 1.03
C MET A 166 -5.21 -2.68 -0.36
N THR A 167 -6.19 -1.90 -0.80
CA THR A 167 -6.14 -1.19 -2.10
C THR A 167 -6.18 0.31 -1.88
N VAL A 168 -5.09 1.01 -2.15
CA VAL A 168 -5.03 2.48 -2.20
C VAL A 168 -5.68 2.93 -3.50
N VAL A 169 -6.80 3.65 -3.38
CA VAL A 169 -7.62 4.04 -4.55
C VAL A 169 -7.63 5.55 -4.82
N SER A 170 -7.16 6.36 -3.88
CA SER A 170 -7.06 7.82 -4.01
C SER A 170 -6.18 8.41 -2.90
N GLY A 171 -5.48 9.50 -3.19
CA GLY A 171 -4.76 10.29 -2.19
C GLY A 171 -3.54 9.57 -1.63
N GLY A 172 -3.23 9.83 -0.35
CA GLY A 172 -2.01 9.35 0.31
C GLY A 172 -1.00 10.48 0.57
N PRO A 173 0.29 10.15 0.73
CA PRO A 173 0.89 8.82 0.61
C PRO A 173 0.41 7.86 1.70
N PHE A 174 0.31 6.57 1.38
CA PHE A 174 0.03 5.51 2.36
C PHE A 174 1.25 4.63 2.55
N ARG A 175 1.49 4.21 3.78
CA ARG A 175 2.71 3.52 4.15
C ARG A 175 2.44 2.29 5.00
N TRP A 176 3.26 1.27 4.80
CA TRP A 176 3.35 0.11 5.65
C TRP A 176 4.78 -0.06 6.12
N ALA A 177 4.96 -0.63 7.30
CA ALA A 177 6.25 -1.17 7.72
C ALA A 177 6.13 -2.71 7.76
N PHE A 178 7.15 -3.41 7.27
CA PHE A 178 7.22 -4.87 7.30
C PHE A 178 8.57 -5.31 7.86
N THR A 179 8.56 -6.26 8.78
CA THR A 179 9.80 -6.88 9.28
C THR A 179 10.32 -7.88 8.25
N LEU A 180 11.56 -7.72 7.83
CA LEU A 180 12.26 -8.66 6.94
C LEU A 180 12.85 -9.83 7.72
N LYS A 181 13.27 -10.89 7.02
CA LYS A 181 13.86 -12.09 7.64
C LYS A 181 15.07 -11.79 8.53
N ASP A 182 15.87 -10.79 8.18
CA ASP A 182 17.05 -10.36 8.94
C ASP A 182 16.73 -9.45 10.14
N GLY A 183 15.46 -9.12 10.37
CA GLY A 183 15.00 -8.26 11.46
C GLY A 183 15.06 -6.77 11.15
N SER A 184 15.55 -6.37 9.97
CA SER A 184 15.39 -5.00 9.49
C SER A 184 13.92 -4.72 9.12
N ILE A 185 13.50 -3.45 9.19
CA ILE A 185 12.13 -3.04 8.90
C ILE A 185 12.12 -2.24 7.59
N ALA A 186 11.43 -2.78 6.59
CA ALA A 186 11.20 -2.11 5.32
C ALA A 186 9.95 -1.21 5.42
N ARG A 187 10.08 0.06 5.03
CA ARG A 187 8.93 0.97 4.87
C ARG A 187 8.48 0.95 3.42
N PHE A 188 7.39 0.24 3.17
CA PHE A 188 6.67 0.28 1.90
C PHE A 188 5.84 1.55 1.82
N GLN A 189 5.94 2.27 0.70
CA GLN A 189 5.19 3.50 0.47
C GLN A 189 4.51 3.44 -0.89
N VAL A 190 3.23 3.79 -0.87
CA VAL A 190 2.47 4.17 -2.06
C VAL A 190 2.40 5.69 -2.05
N GLU A 191 2.97 6.31 -3.07
CA GLU A 191 2.87 7.74 -3.31
C GLU A 191 1.42 8.17 -3.51
N LYS A 192 1.20 9.49 -3.55
CA LYS A 192 -0.14 10.02 -3.78
C LYS A 192 -0.71 9.50 -5.11
N VAL A 193 -1.85 8.81 -5.03
CA VAL A 193 -2.61 8.31 -6.20
C VAL A 193 -3.62 9.37 -6.63
N ASN A 194 -3.35 10.04 -7.76
CA ASN A 194 -4.23 11.06 -8.32
C ASN A 194 -5.44 10.45 -9.03
N LEU A 195 -6.48 11.26 -9.25
CA LEU A 195 -7.68 10.82 -9.97
C LEU A 195 -7.32 10.34 -11.39
N GLY A 196 -7.76 9.13 -11.74
CA GLY A 196 -7.50 8.50 -13.03
C GLY A 196 -6.16 7.75 -13.13
N GLU A 197 -5.32 7.81 -12.09
CA GLU A 197 -4.15 6.94 -11.97
C GLU A 197 -4.57 5.53 -11.53
N LYS A 198 -3.66 4.57 -11.68
CA LYS A 198 -3.89 3.20 -11.23
C LYS A 198 -3.94 3.16 -9.71
N ALA A 199 -4.90 2.41 -9.17
CA ALA A 199 -4.92 2.04 -7.77
C ALA A 199 -3.80 1.04 -7.47
N VAL A 200 -3.29 1.04 -6.24
CA VAL A 200 -2.24 0.13 -5.80
C VAL A 200 -2.78 -0.83 -4.76
N ARG A 201 -2.66 -2.12 -5.01
CA ARG A 201 -3.11 -3.18 -4.12
C ARG A 201 -1.91 -3.90 -3.52
N VAL A 202 -1.91 -4.05 -2.20
CA VAL A 202 -0.93 -4.82 -1.44
C VAL A 202 -1.63 -5.98 -0.71
N SER A 203 -1.02 -7.16 -0.78
CA SER A 203 -1.45 -8.40 -0.13
C SER A 203 -0.38 -8.84 0.85
N TYR A 204 -0.77 -9.16 2.08
CA TYR A 204 0.12 -9.66 3.13
C TYR A 204 -0.67 -10.55 4.11
N HIS A 205 0.01 -11.16 5.07
CA HIS A 205 -0.61 -11.99 6.10
C HIS A 205 -0.42 -11.40 7.49
N GLY A 206 -1.30 -11.73 8.42
CA GLY A 206 -1.39 -11.13 9.74
C GLY A 206 -0.23 -11.47 10.67
N LEU A 207 0.28 -12.71 10.62
CA LEU A 207 1.43 -13.16 11.41
C LEU A 207 2.77 -12.64 10.88
N GLY A 208 2.79 -12.10 9.67
CA GLY A 208 3.92 -11.31 9.17
C GLY A 208 3.91 -9.97 9.90
N MET A 209 4.90 -9.73 10.76
CA MET A 209 4.94 -8.52 11.57
C MET A 209 4.93 -7.25 10.70
N HIS A 210 3.92 -6.41 10.90
CA HIS A 210 3.67 -5.25 10.06
C HIS A 210 3.12 -4.07 10.86
N ALA A 211 3.07 -2.90 10.22
CA ALA A 211 2.35 -1.73 10.70
C ALA A 211 1.69 -1.00 9.53
N GLY A 212 0.48 -0.47 9.73
CA GLY A 212 -0.20 0.44 8.82
C GLY A 212 0.03 1.88 9.28
N ILE A 213 0.90 2.61 8.59
CA ILE A 213 1.25 3.99 8.90
C ILE A 213 0.26 4.89 8.14
N MET A 214 -0.87 5.17 8.80
CA MET A 214 -1.99 5.95 8.25
C MET A 214 -1.84 7.45 8.52
N ASP A 215 -0.72 8.08 8.15
CA ASP A 215 -0.43 9.49 8.47
C ASP A 215 -1.02 10.51 7.47
N ALA A 216 -1.55 10.01 6.36
CA ALA A 216 -2.13 10.85 5.31
C ALA A 216 -3.31 11.68 5.84
N ARG A 217 -3.37 12.97 5.46
CA ARG A 217 -4.52 13.84 5.78
C ARG A 217 -5.68 13.68 4.80
N GLN A 218 -5.43 13.04 3.67
CA GLN A 218 -6.42 12.74 2.64
C GLN A 218 -6.02 11.47 1.92
N GLY A 219 -6.99 10.62 1.65
CA GLY A 219 -6.81 9.40 0.88
C GLY A 219 -7.81 8.33 1.28
N LEU A 220 -7.91 7.32 0.42
CA LEU A 220 -8.83 6.21 0.56
C LEU A 220 -8.11 4.87 0.39
N ILE A 221 -8.37 3.95 1.31
CA ILE A 221 -8.05 2.53 1.16
C ILE A 221 -9.33 1.71 1.21
N VAL A 222 -9.51 0.80 0.24
CA VAL A 222 -10.49 -0.29 0.33
C VAL A 222 -9.76 -1.52 0.85
N ALA A 223 -10.21 -2.03 2.00
CA ALA A 223 -9.53 -3.06 2.77
C ALA A 223 -10.36 -4.33 2.85
N TYR A 224 -9.72 -5.47 2.62
CA TYR A 224 -10.25 -6.80 2.82
C TYR A 224 -9.37 -7.55 3.81
N GLY A 225 -10.00 -8.35 4.65
CA GLY A 225 -9.34 -9.34 5.50
C GLY A 225 -10.17 -10.61 5.51
N HIS A 226 -9.51 -11.76 5.41
CA HIS A 226 -10.17 -13.05 5.42
C HIS A 226 -9.39 -14.12 6.19
N GLY A 227 -10.10 -15.16 6.64
CA GLY A 227 -9.54 -16.27 7.40
C GLY A 227 -10.48 -16.70 8.55
N PRO A 228 -10.04 -16.71 9.82
CA PRO A 228 -10.90 -16.99 10.98
C PRO A 228 -12.04 -15.98 11.10
N LYS A 229 -13.05 -16.29 11.91
CA LYS A 229 -14.22 -15.40 12.10
C LYS A 229 -13.83 -14.02 12.65
N ALA A 230 -12.88 -13.99 13.57
CA ALA A 230 -12.35 -12.77 14.16
C ALA A 230 -10.86 -12.93 14.45
N PHE A 231 -10.16 -11.80 14.55
CA PHE A 231 -8.77 -11.72 14.97
C PHE A 231 -8.56 -10.56 15.94
N THR A 232 -7.46 -10.64 16.68
CA THR A 232 -6.97 -9.57 17.53
C THR A 232 -5.61 -9.10 17.03
N MET A 233 -5.42 -7.78 17.03
CA MET A 233 -4.12 -7.18 16.79
C MET A 233 -3.26 -7.28 18.05
N ARG A 234 -2.04 -7.81 17.92
CA ARG A 234 -1.16 -8.17 19.04
C ARG A 234 0.16 -7.43 18.97
N TYR A 235 0.53 -6.79 20.08
CA TYR A 235 1.87 -6.25 20.33
C TYR A 235 2.74 -7.18 21.18
N GLN A 236 2.24 -8.38 21.46
CA GLN A 236 2.96 -9.45 22.16
C GLN A 236 2.51 -10.77 21.55
N ALA A 237 3.46 -11.50 20.96
CA ALA A 237 3.24 -12.79 20.33
C ALA A 237 4.58 -13.53 20.21
N ASP A 238 4.54 -14.86 20.13
CA ASP A 238 5.72 -15.69 19.84
C ASP A 238 5.93 -15.77 18.32
N VAL A 239 6.60 -14.77 17.77
CA VAL A 239 6.90 -14.63 16.34
C VAL A 239 8.36 -14.24 16.13
N PRO A 240 8.95 -14.49 14.95
CA PRO A 240 10.30 -14.00 14.64
C PRO A 240 10.45 -12.51 14.93
N HIS A 241 11.55 -12.13 15.57
CA HIS A 241 11.86 -10.74 15.95
C HIS A 241 10.82 -10.10 16.89
N ALA A 242 10.16 -10.88 17.75
CA ALA A 242 9.11 -10.40 18.67
C ALA A 242 9.50 -9.17 19.52
N ASN A 243 10.79 -8.94 19.76
CA ASN A 243 11.29 -7.72 20.42
C ASN A 243 10.98 -6.41 19.67
N LEU A 244 10.59 -6.49 18.40
CA LEU A 244 10.17 -5.33 17.59
C LEU A 244 8.68 -5.00 17.74
N LEU A 245 7.86 -5.90 18.30
CA LEU A 245 6.43 -5.65 18.50
C LEU A 245 6.22 -4.42 19.39
N GLY A 246 5.23 -3.60 19.06
CA GLY A 246 4.92 -2.34 19.74
C GLY A 246 5.87 -1.17 19.41
N THR A 247 6.97 -1.42 18.70
CA THR A 247 7.90 -0.38 18.20
C THR A 247 7.54 0.04 16.77
N ASN A 248 8.22 1.04 16.19
CA ASN A 248 8.36 1.22 14.74
C ASN A 248 9.45 2.28 14.50
N PRO A 249 10.59 1.95 13.86
CA PRO A 249 11.69 2.90 13.69
C PRO A 249 11.37 4.03 12.69
N TRP A 250 10.28 3.91 11.93
CA TRP A 250 9.84 4.91 10.96
C TRP A 250 8.87 5.94 11.55
N VAL A 251 8.50 5.84 12.83
CA VAL A 251 7.53 6.72 13.45
C VAL A 251 8.04 7.21 14.81
N ASP A 252 8.10 8.53 14.99
CA ASP A 252 8.33 9.17 16.28
C ASP A 252 6.99 9.29 17.03
N PHE A 253 6.78 8.40 18.02
CA PHE A 253 5.60 8.40 18.88
C PHE A 253 5.75 9.29 20.13
N SER A 254 6.87 10.01 20.30
CA SER A 254 7.07 10.88 21.48
C SER A 254 6.35 12.23 21.35
N ARG A 255 5.88 12.56 20.15
CA ARG A 255 5.18 13.80 19.83
C ARG A 255 3.68 13.66 20.13
N ASP A 256 3.01 14.81 20.25
CA ASP A 256 1.55 14.80 20.44
C ASP A 256 0.80 14.17 19.26
N MET A 257 1.21 14.44 18.02
CA MET A 257 0.79 13.66 16.86
C MET A 257 2.01 12.86 16.38
N PRO A 258 1.95 11.52 16.28
CA PRO A 258 3.08 10.74 15.80
C PRO A 258 3.51 11.20 14.39
N ILE A 259 4.82 11.24 14.16
CA ILE A 259 5.39 11.76 12.90
C ILE A 259 6.16 10.67 12.20
N VAL A 260 5.90 10.50 10.90
CA VAL A 260 6.66 9.59 10.05
C VAL A 260 8.02 10.21 9.73
N LEU A 261 9.08 9.43 9.92
CA LEU A 261 10.45 9.86 9.74
C LEU A 261 10.97 9.52 8.34
N ASP A 262 11.75 10.41 7.74
CA ASP A 262 12.41 10.14 6.46
C ASP A 262 13.65 9.24 6.57
N LYS A 263 14.24 9.20 7.77
CA LYS A 263 15.35 8.34 8.16
C LYS A 263 15.08 7.80 9.55
N VAL A 264 15.44 6.55 9.79
CA VAL A 264 15.37 5.95 11.13
C VAL A 264 16.31 6.66 12.10
N GLN A 265 15.95 6.67 13.39
CA GLN A 265 16.77 7.24 14.47
C GLN A 265 17.92 6.34 14.86
#